data_AF-A0A7C7BXX9-F1
#
_entry.id   AF-A0A7C7BXX9-F1
#
_cell.length_a   1.000
_cell.length_b   1.000
_cell.length_c   1.000
_cell.angle_alpha   90.00
_cell.angle_beta   90.00
_cell.angle_gamma   90.00
#
_symmetry.space_group_name_H-M   'P 1'
#
loop_
_entity.id
_entity.type
_entity.pdbx_description
1 polymer ?
#
loop_
_entity_poly.entity_id
_entity_poly.type
_entity_poly.pdbx_seq_one_letter_code
_entity_poly.pdbx_strand_id
1 'polypeptide(L)'
;MSSETSTNRSSFRPWHFFVLGALFAATGAVLRSSNTTPAATILVSLAIGAAALCGLALLRTLWPLVAVDFNVESTAVSNRTRSAVEREKQLVLRSIKELEFDRAMGKVAEADFQEMTTRLRSRAIGFMRQLDSDTPGYSDLIERELQSRLASQSLSAGPMDQAPEAGGAECTCEVCAAVNDPDARFCKYCGASL
;
A
#
# COMPACT_ATOMS: atom_id res chain seq x y z
N MET A 1 -42.57 -3.57 -4.87
CA MET A 1 -41.54 -3.62 -5.92
C MET A 1 -40.37 -2.84 -5.34
N SER A 2 -39.24 -3.40 -4.93
CA SER A 2 -38.54 -4.61 -5.38
C SER A 2 -37.60 -5.06 -4.26
N SER A 3 -37.63 -6.34 -3.91
CA SER A 3 -36.65 -6.94 -2.99
C SER A 3 -35.40 -7.25 -3.79
N GLU A 4 -34.32 -6.51 -3.54
CA GLU A 4 -33.00 -6.84 -4.08
C GLU A 4 -32.45 -8.04 -3.30
N THR A 5 -32.64 -9.23 -3.87
CA THR A 5 -31.94 -10.44 -3.47
C THR A 5 -30.52 -10.33 -4.03
N SER A 6 -29.59 -9.84 -3.20
CA SER A 6 -28.17 -9.92 -3.50
C SER A 6 -27.77 -11.39 -3.57
N THR A 7 -27.68 -11.89 -4.80
CA THR A 7 -27.13 -13.21 -5.10
C THR A 7 -25.66 -13.19 -4.68
N ASN A 8 -25.42 -13.78 -3.51
CA ASN A 8 -24.11 -14.02 -2.91
C ASN A 8 -23.17 -14.65 -3.96
N ARG A 9 -22.17 -13.88 -4.41
CA ARG A 9 -21.12 -14.35 -5.31
C ARG A 9 -20.26 -15.36 -4.53
N SER A 10 -20.60 -16.64 -4.68
CA SER A 10 -19.92 -17.76 -4.06
C SER A 10 -18.45 -17.81 -4.52
N SER A 11 -17.57 -17.19 -3.73
CA SER A 11 -16.14 -17.40 -3.85
C SER A 11 -15.85 -18.84 -3.37
N PHE A 12 -15.71 -19.77 -4.32
CA PHE A 12 -15.30 -21.14 -4.04
C PHE A 12 -13.88 -21.11 -3.49
N ARG A 13 -13.78 -21.06 -2.15
CA ARG A 13 -12.50 -21.13 -1.46
C ARG A 13 -11.94 -22.55 -1.57
N PRO A 14 -10.61 -22.73 -1.68
CA PRO A 14 -9.98 -24.05 -1.77
C PRO A 14 -10.40 -25.02 -0.66
N TRP A 15 -10.71 -24.50 0.53
CA TRP A 15 -11.24 -25.29 1.66
C TRP A 15 -12.56 -26.00 1.32
N HIS A 16 -13.44 -25.42 0.50
CA HIS A 16 -14.72 -26.03 0.14
C HIS A 16 -14.53 -27.35 -0.60
N PHE A 17 -13.47 -27.53 -1.39
CA PHE A 17 -13.18 -28.79 -2.06
C PHE A 17 -12.84 -29.91 -1.07
N PHE A 18 -12.15 -29.59 0.02
CA PHE A 18 -11.84 -30.57 1.07
C PHE A 18 -13.08 -30.95 1.86
N VAL A 19 -13.96 -29.99 2.19
CA VAL A 19 -15.24 -30.27 2.84
C VAL A 19 -16.14 -31.11 1.95
N LEU A 20 -16.26 -30.76 0.67
CA LEU A 20 -17.05 -31.51 -0.30
C LEU A 20 -16.48 -32.91 -0.56
N GLY A 21 -15.16 -33.04 -0.63
CA GLY A 21 -14.47 -34.33 -0.76
C GLY A 21 -14.70 -35.23 0.46
N ALA A 22 -14.62 -34.68 1.67
CA ALA A 22 -14.92 -35.41 2.90
C ALA A 22 -16.40 -35.82 2.96
N LEU A 23 -17.32 -34.96 2.53
CA LEU A 23 -18.75 -35.26 2.45
C LEU A 23 -19.04 -36.39 1.45
N PHE A 24 -18.41 -36.35 0.28
CA PHE A 24 -18.53 -37.40 -0.74
C PHE A 24 -17.96 -38.74 -0.27
N ALA A 25 -16.80 -38.72 0.38
CA ALA A 25 -16.17 -39.92 0.94
C ALA A 25 -17.03 -40.55 2.05
N ALA A 26 -17.61 -39.72 2.93
CA ALA A 26 -18.53 -40.17 3.97
C ALA A 26 -19.82 -40.77 3.38
N THR A 27 -20.37 -40.16 2.34
CA THR A 27 -21.59 -40.65 1.67
C THR A 27 -21.32 -41.97 0.93
N GLY A 28 -20.15 -42.10 0.27
CA GLY A 28 -19.71 -43.33 -0.38
C GLY A 28 -19.49 -44.49 0.60
N ALA A 29 -18.95 -44.22 1.79
CA ALA A 29 -18.78 -45.22 2.84
C ALA A 29 -20.12 -45.77 3.35
N VAL A 30 -21.11 -44.90 3.56
CA VAL A 30 -22.46 -45.29 4.01
C VAL A 30 -23.19 -46.11 2.95
N LEU A 31 -23.09 -45.74 1.67
CA LEU A 31 -23.73 -46.49 0.57
C LEU A 31 -23.13 -47.90 0.42
N ARG A 32 -21.85 -48.08 0.72
CA ARG A 32 -21.18 -49.39 0.62
C ARG A 32 -21.39 -50.26 1.86
N SER A 33 -21.85 -49.69 2.98
CA SER A 33 -21.97 -50.37 4.27
C SER A 33 -23.38 -50.92 4.55
N SER A 34 -24.25 -51.03 3.55
CA SER A 34 -25.68 -51.36 3.71
C SER A 34 -26.00 -52.71 4.38
N ASN A 35 -24.99 -53.53 4.72
CA ASN A 35 -25.12 -54.80 5.44
C ASN A 35 -24.26 -54.89 6.73
N THR A 36 -23.82 -53.77 7.31
CA THR A 36 -22.97 -53.76 8.53
C THR A 36 -23.71 -53.27 9.76
N THR A 37 -23.30 -53.73 10.94
CA THR A 37 -23.87 -53.32 12.24
C THR A 37 -23.76 -51.81 12.44
N PRO A 38 -24.75 -51.15 13.08
CA PRO A 38 -24.79 -49.68 13.22
C PRO A 38 -23.58 -49.11 13.99
N ALA A 39 -22.90 -49.92 14.80
CA ALA A 39 -21.66 -49.52 15.44
C ALA A 39 -20.49 -49.38 14.45
N ALA A 40 -20.42 -50.23 13.42
CA ALA A 40 -19.34 -50.20 12.44
C ALA A 40 -19.41 -48.94 11.56
N THR A 41 -20.61 -48.46 11.22
CA THR A 41 -20.80 -47.26 10.40
C THR A 41 -20.39 -45.98 11.14
N ILE A 42 -20.64 -45.91 12.46
CA ILE A 42 -20.20 -44.80 13.32
C ILE A 42 -18.67 -44.76 13.39
N LEU A 43 -18.02 -45.92 13.58
CA LEU A 43 -16.55 -45.98 13.65
C LEU A 43 -15.88 -45.60 12.32
N VAL A 44 -16.46 -46.03 11.19
CA VAL A 44 -15.94 -45.70 9.85
C VAL A 44 -16.06 -44.20 9.56
N SER A 45 -17.21 -43.57 9.86
CA SER A 45 -17.39 -42.13 9.64
C SER A 45 -16.46 -41.28 10.53
N LEU A 46 -16.26 -41.69 11.79
CA LEU A 46 -15.30 -41.03 12.70
C LEU A 46 -13.85 -41.16 12.19
N ALA A 47 -13.47 -42.34 11.69
CA ALA A 47 -12.14 -42.57 11.13
C ALA A 47 -11.87 -41.72 9.88
N ILE A 48 -12.86 -41.59 8.98
CA ILE A 48 -12.76 -40.74 7.79
C ILE A 48 -12.65 -39.26 8.18
N GLY A 49 -13.43 -38.81 9.17
CA GLY A 49 -13.34 -37.45 9.69
C GLY A 49 -11.98 -37.13 10.32
N ALA A 50 -11.43 -38.06 11.11
CA ALA A 50 -10.10 -37.93 11.69
C ALA A 50 -9.01 -37.86 10.60
N ALA A 51 -9.07 -38.74 9.60
CA ALA A 51 -8.13 -38.73 8.47
C ALA A 51 -8.18 -37.41 7.67
N ALA A 52 -9.38 -36.86 7.44
CA ALA A 52 -9.55 -35.58 6.76
C ALA A 52 -8.97 -34.41 7.57
N LEU A 53 -9.18 -34.38 8.89
CA LEU A 53 -8.60 -33.37 9.78
C LEU A 53 -7.08 -33.46 9.82
N CYS A 54 -6.51 -34.67 9.87
CA CYS A 54 -5.06 -34.87 9.80
C CYS A 54 -4.50 -34.41 8.44
N GLY A 55 -5.17 -34.72 7.34
CA GLY A 55 -4.77 -34.25 6.00
C GLY A 55 -4.81 -32.73 5.87
N LEU A 56 -5.85 -32.09 6.41
CA LEU A 56 -5.98 -30.63 6.42
C LEU A 56 -4.93 -29.96 7.33
N ALA A 57 -4.63 -30.56 8.49
CA ALA A 57 -3.57 -30.11 9.38
C ALA A 57 -2.19 -30.21 8.68
N LEU A 58 -1.91 -31.32 8.00
CA LEU A 58 -0.68 -31.50 7.21
C LEU A 58 -0.57 -30.49 6.07
N LEU A 59 -1.65 -30.28 5.32
CA LEU A 59 -1.67 -29.26 4.26
C LEU A 59 -1.46 -27.86 4.84
N ARG A 60 -2.07 -27.54 5.99
CA ARG A 60 -1.91 -26.26 6.68
C ARG A 60 -0.47 -26.04 7.15
N THR A 61 0.22 -27.10 7.60
CA THR A 61 1.62 -27.03 8.08
C THR A 61 2.64 -27.08 6.95
N LEU A 62 2.34 -27.77 5.85
CA LEU A 62 3.20 -27.82 4.66
C LEU A 62 3.01 -26.63 3.73
N TRP A 63 1.84 -25.98 3.74
CA TRP A 63 1.58 -24.75 2.98
C TRP A 63 2.64 -23.66 3.17
N PRO A 64 3.07 -23.30 4.39
CA PRO A 64 4.14 -22.31 4.57
C PRO A 64 5.53 -22.76 4.10
N LEU A 65 5.77 -24.07 3.92
CA LEU A 65 7.02 -24.58 3.37
C LEU A 65 7.04 -24.56 1.84
N VAL A 66 5.87 -24.58 1.20
CA VAL A 66 5.73 -24.54 -0.28
C VAL A 66 5.45 -23.12 -0.76
N ALA A 67 4.62 -22.38 -0.01
CA ALA A 67 4.56 -20.93 -0.07
C ALA A 67 5.76 -20.38 0.71
N VAL A 68 6.97 -20.64 0.20
CA VAL A 68 8.16 -19.85 0.53
C VAL A 68 7.93 -18.46 -0.06
N ASP A 69 6.99 -17.73 0.54
CA ASP A 69 6.98 -16.29 0.51
C ASP A 69 8.19 -15.87 1.35
N PHE A 70 9.32 -15.66 0.67
CA PHE A 70 10.49 -14.95 1.20
C PHE A 70 10.12 -13.63 1.91
N ASN A 71 8.89 -13.15 1.71
CA ASN A 71 8.30 -11.93 2.23
C ASN A 71 8.14 -11.90 3.76
N VAL A 72 7.84 -13.00 4.47
CA VAL A 72 7.57 -12.92 5.93
C VAL A 72 8.86 -12.77 6.76
N GLU A 73 9.91 -13.53 6.43
CA GLU A 73 11.21 -13.38 7.08
C GLU A 73 11.91 -12.10 6.62
N SER A 74 11.81 -11.74 5.33
CA SER A 74 12.39 -10.48 4.83
C SER A 74 11.70 -9.25 5.40
N THR A 75 10.39 -9.28 5.61
CA THR A 75 9.66 -8.16 6.25
C THR A 75 9.99 -8.03 7.73
N ALA A 76 10.18 -9.14 8.46
CA ALA A 76 10.58 -9.07 9.88
C ALA A 76 11.98 -8.45 10.06
N VAL A 77 12.95 -8.85 9.21
CA VAL A 77 14.30 -8.27 9.20
C VAL A 77 14.28 -6.80 8.75
N SER A 78 13.54 -6.49 7.68
CA SER A 78 13.32 -5.12 7.17
C SER A 78 12.68 -4.21 8.22
N ASN A 79 11.69 -4.68 8.97
CA ASN A 79 11.06 -3.88 10.03
C ASN A 79 12.04 -3.55 11.16
N ARG A 80 12.96 -4.46 11.50
CA ARG A 80 13.98 -4.20 12.53
C ARG A 80 15.00 -3.16 12.05
N THR A 81 15.53 -3.31 10.84
CA THR A 81 16.49 -2.34 10.26
C THR A 81 15.83 -0.97 10.09
N ARG A 82 14.61 -0.93 9.58
CA ARG A 82 13.79 0.28 9.46
C ARG A 82 13.59 0.96 10.81
N SER A 83 13.22 0.22 11.85
CA SER A 83 13.03 0.78 13.19
C SER A 83 14.32 1.37 13.79
N ALA A 84 15.48 0.84 13.43
CA ALA A 84 16.77 1.40 13.84
C ALA A 84 17.04 2.73 13.15
N VAL A 85 16.82 2.80 11.83
CA VAL A 85 16.97 4.03 11.03
C VAL A 85 15.98 5.11 11.48
N GLU A 86 14.74 4.75 11.82
CA GLU A 86 13.74 5.68 12.36
C GLU A 86 14.19 6.31 13.69
N ARG A 87 14.84 5.54 14.57
CA ARG A 87 15.42 6.08 15.82
C ARG A 87 16.56 7.04 15.53
N GLU A 88 17.47 6.70 14.63
CA GLU A 88 18.58 7.58 14.25
C GLU A 88 18.08 8.91 13.65
N LYS A 89 17.05 8.85 12.78
CA LYS A 89 16.36 10.02 12.26
C LYS A 89 15.79 10.89 13.39
N GLN A 90 15.08 10.29 14.36
CA GLN A 90 14.51 11.02 15.48
C GLN A 90 15.58 11.73 16.32
N LEU A 91 16.72 11.07 16.56
CA LEU A 91 17.85 11.66 17.27
C LEU A 91 18.44 12.86 16.53
N VAL A 92 18.62 12.76 15.20
CA VAL A 92 19.12 13.88 14.40
C VAL A 92 18.13 15.04 14.41
N LEU A 93 16.84 14.79 14.21
CA LEU A 93 15.82 15.85 14.23
C LEU A 93 15.74 16.53 15.61
N ARG A 94 15.87 15.76 16.69
CA ARG A 94 15.96 16.31 18.04
C ARG A 94 17.19 17.20 18.20
N SER A 95 18.35 16.78 17.72
CA SER A 95 19.59 17.57 17.79
C SER A 95 19.49 18.90 17.03
N ILE A 96 18.80 18.92 15.88
CA ILE A 96 18.53 20.17 15.14
C ILE A 96 17.67 21.11 15.98
N LYS A 97 16.63 20.58 16.64
CA LYS A 97 15.73 21.38 17.48
C LYS A 97 16.42 21.92 18.74
N GLU A 98 17.30 21.13 19.34
CA GLU A 98 18.12 21.56 20.45
C GLU A 98 19.10 22.68 20.02
N LEU A 99 19.70 22.55 18.84
CA LEU A 99 20.58 23.59 18.29
C LEU A 99 19.82 24.89 17.96
N GLU A 100 18.60 24.80 17.43
CA GLU A 100 17.71 25.95 17.21
C GLU A 100 17.37 26.66 18.53
N PHE A 101 17.17 25.88 19.59
CA PHE A 101 16.91 26.38 20.93
C PHE A 101 18.16 27.04 21.54
N ASP A 102 19.34 26.42 21.42
CA ASP A 102 20.60 27.00 21.88
C ASP A 102 20.95 28.31 21.18
N ARG A 103 20.65 28.43 19.88
CA ARG A 103 20.72 29.71 19.18
C ARG A 103 19.74 30.74 19.74
N ALA A 104 18.48 30.35 19.94
CA ALA A 104 17.46 31.27 20.50
C ALA A 104 17.83 31.76 21.91
N MET A 105 18.57 30.96 22.67
CA MET A 105 19.14 31.34 23.97
C MET A 105 20.45 32.14 23.87
N GLY A 106 20.98 32.38 22.66
CA GLY A 106 22.23 33.11 22.44
C GLY A 106 23.49 32.33 22.83
N LYS A 107 23.41 31.00 23.02
CA LYS A 107 24.58 30.16 23.37
C LYS A 107 25.48 29.85 22.17
N VAL A 108 24.95 29.98 20.96
CA VAL A 108 25.62 29.62 19.70
C VAL A 108 25.55 30.81 18.74
N ALA A 109 26.66 31.13 18.09
CA ALA A 109 26.73 32.18 17.08
C ALA A 109 25.99 31.76 15.80
N GLU A 110 25.44 32.73 15.05
CA GLU A 110 24.69 32.44 13.81
C GLU A 110 25.54 31.71 12.76
N ALA A 111 26.83 32.05 12.64
CA ALA A 111 27.74 31.37 11.71
C ALA A 111 27.89 29.87 12.03
N ASP A 112 28.15 29.55 13.30
CA ASP A 112 28.30 28.15 13.76
C ASP A 112 26.98 27.37 13.66
N PHE A 113 25.86 28.04 13.91
CA PHE A 113 24.53 27.46 13.76
C PHE A 113 24.25 27.01 12.32
N GLN A 114 24.58 27.85 11.33
CA GLN A 114 24.34 27.55 9.92
C GLN A 114 25.20 26.38 9.43
N GLU A 115 26.47 26.34 9.83
CA GLU A 115 27.38 25.23 9.49
C GLU A 115 26.87 23.90 10.07
N MET A 116 26.60 23.86 11.38
CA MET A 116 26.16 22.65 12.05
C MET A 116 24.78 22.18 11.59
N THR A 117 23.84 23.10 11.37
CA THR A 117 22.50 22.79 10.88
C THR A 117 22.54 22.21 9.47
N THR A 118 23.38 22.74 8.59
CA THR A 118 23.53 22.23 7.22
C THR A 118 24.01 20.79 7.22
N ARG A 119 25.03 20.48 8.02
CA ARG A 119 25.53 19.11 8.18
C ARG A 119 24.46 18.17 8.75
N LEU A 120 23.74 18.57 9.79
CA LEU A 120 22.68 17.75 10.37
C LEU A 120 21.49 17.53 9.41
N ARG A 121 21.09 18.55 8.65
CA ARG A 121 20.06 18.43 7.61
C ARG A 121 20.45 17.46 6.52
N SER A 122 21.70 17.51 6.05
CA SER A 122 22.19 16.54 5.05
C SER A 122 22.08 15.09 5.55
N ARG A 123 22.39 14.84 6.83
CA ARG A 123 22.25 13.53 7.47
C ARG A 123 20.79 13.12 7.63
N ALA A 124 19.92 14.04 8.02
CA ALA A 124 18.48 13.78 8.13
C ALA A 124 17.85 13.38 6.79
N ILE A 125 18.22 14.07 5.70
CA ILE A 125 17.77 13.74 4.34
C ILE A 125 18.25 12.34 3.95
N GLY A 126 19.49 11.97 4.30
CA GLY A 126 20.02 10.63 4.08
C GLY A 126 19.14 9.53 4.71
N PHE A 127 18.77 9.69 5.98
CA PHE A 127 17.89 8.73 6.66
C PHE A 127 16.48 8.69 6.10
N MET A 128 15.92 9.84 5.66
CA MET A 128 14.59 9.85 5.02
C MET A 128 14.61 9.06 3.71
N ARG A 129 15.61 9.28 2.85
CA ARG A 129 15.76 8.55 1.59
C ARG A 129 15.92 7.04 1.80
N GLN A 130 16.66 6.65 2.83
CA GLN A 130 16.84 5.24 3.19
C GLN A 130 15.53 4.57 3.61
N LEU A 131 14.69 5.26 4.38
CA LEU A 131 13.37 4.76 4.77
C LEU A 131 12.40 4.67 3.57
N ASP A 132 12.50 5.62 2.64
CA ASP A 132 11.69 5.62 1.42
C ASP A 132 12.09 4.46 0.49
N SER A 133 13.39 4.15 0.37
CA SER A 133 13.88 3.03 -0.46
C SER A 133 13.52 1.65 0.10
N ASP A 134 13.40 1.52 1.42
CA ASP A 134 13.07 0.26 2.09
C ASP A 134 11.56 -0.08 2.06
N THR A 135 10.72 0.74 1.40
CA THR A 135 9.26 0.54 1.32
C THR A 135 8.80 0.18 -0.11
N PRO A 136 8.98 -1.07 -0.58
CA PRO A 136 8.76 -1.49 -1.97
C PRO A 136 7.28 -1.72 -2.34
N GLY A 137 6.36 -0.80 -2.00
CA GLY A 137 4.94 -1.00 -2.31
C GLY A 137 4.15 0.27 -2.59
N TYR A 138 4.52 1.40 -1.97
CA TYR A 138 3.82 2.65 -2.25
C TYR A 138 4.16 3.20 -3.62
N SER A 139 5.39 3.03 -4.11
CA SER A 139 5.80 3.46 -5.45
C SER A 139 4.94 2.82 -6.55
N ASP A 140 4.66 1.52 -6.47
CA ASP A 140 3.84 0.82 -7.47
C ASP A 140 2.36 1.20 -7.38
N LEU A 141 1.85 1.47 -6.18
CA LEU A 141 0.49 1.97 -5.98
C LEU A 141 0.34 3.40 -6.49
N ILE A 142 1.34 4.26 -6.24
CA ILE A 142 1.42 5.63 -6.74
C ILE A 142 1.50 5.63 -8.26
N GLU A 143 2.35 4.81 -8.86
CA GLU A 143 2.47 4.68 -10.32
C GLU A 143 1.15 4.27 -10.95
N ARG A 144 0.44 3.30 -10.36
CA ARG A 144 -0.88 2.87 -10.84
C ARG A 144 -1.94 3.98 -10.75
N GLU A 145 -1.96 4.74 -9.65
CA GLU A 145 -2.85 5.87 -9.46
C GLU A 145 -2.51 7.05 -10.40
N LEU A 146 -1.22 7.27 -10.70
CA LEU A 146 -0.77 8.24 -11.69
C LEU A 146 -1.24 7.85 -13.10
N GLN A 147 -1.07 6.58 -13.47
CA GLN A 147 -1.53 6.06 -14.76
C GLN A 147 -3.05 6.17 -14.91
N SER A 148 -3.82 5.93 -13.85
CA SER A 148 -5.29 6.08 -13.89
C SER A 148 -5.72 7.54 -14.09
N ARG A 149 -5.00 8.50 -13.49
CA ARG A 149 -5.24 9.95 -13.66
C ARG A 149 -4.83 10.46 -15.04
N LEU A 150 -3.68 10.01 -15.54
CA LEU A 150 -3.24 10.35 -16.91
C LEU A 150 -4.18 9.76 -17.96
N ALA A 151 -4.63 8.51 -17.78
CA ALA A 151 -5.59 7.87 -18.68
C ALA A 151 -6.94 8.62 -18.68
N SER A 152 -7.47 9.00 -17.52
CA SER A 152 -8.69 9.80 -17.42
C SER A 152 -8.53 11.21 -17.98
N GLN A 153 -7.37 11.86 -17.82
CA GLN A 153 -7.07 13.12 -18.51
C GLN A 153 -7.01 12.95 -20.03
N SER A 154 -6.42 11.87 -20.53
CA SER A 154 -6.37 11.58 -21.97
C SER A 154 -7.73 11.25 -22.58
N LEU A 155 -8.70 10.79 -21.77
CA LEU A 155 -10.10 10.57 -22.19
C LEU A 155 -10.95 11.84 -22.06
N SER A 156 -10.56 12.76 -21.18
CA SER A 156 -11.14 14.11 -21.04
C SER A 156 -10.59 15.07 -22.09
N ALA A 157 -9.38 14.82 -22.58
CA ALA A 157 -8.83 15.36 -23.81
C ALA A 157 -9.44 14.57 -24.98
N GLY A 158 -10.66 14.94 -25.39
CA GLY A 158 -11.21 14.53 -26.67
C GLY A 158 -10.21 14.84 -27.81
N PRO A 159 -10.40 14.26 -29.01
CA PRO A 159 -9.45 14.37 -30.11
C PRO A 159 -8.98 15.82 -30.25
N MET A 160 -7.66 16.01 -30.38
CA MET A 160 -7.08 17.20 -30.97
C MET A 160 -7.66 17.35 -32.38
N ASP A 161 -8.89 17.80 -32.45
CA ASP A 161 -9.37 18.59 -33.55
C ASP A 161 -8.64 19.92 -33.43
N GLN A 162 -8.13 20.35 -34.57
CA GLN A 162 -7.29 21.52 -34.79
C GLN A 162 -7.57 22.62 -33.76
N ALA A 163 -6.51 23.01 -33.06
CA ALA A 163 -6.49 24.30 -32.39
C ALA A 163 -7.12 25.34 -33.33
N PRO A 164 -8.23 26.00 -32.95
CA PRO A 164 -8.38 27.34 -33.45
C PRO A 164 -7.18 28.07 -32.84
N GLU A 165 -6.37 28.71 -33.68
CA GLU A 165 -5.55 29.83 -33.21
C GLU A 165 -6.51 30.89 -32.64
N ALA A 166 -6.97 30.69 -31.41
CA ALA A 166 -7.46 31.73 -30.56
C ALA A 166 -6.23 32.23 -29.85
N GLY A 167 -5.59 33.23 -30.46
CA GLY A 167 -4.63 34.10 -29.80
C GLY A 167 -5.30 34.69 -28.56
N GLY A 168 -5.17 34.01 -27.43
CA GLY A 168 -5.27 34.61 -26.13
C GLY A 168 -4.00 35.41 -25.94
N ALA A 169 -4.07 36.71 -26.20
CA ALA A 169 -2.96 37.62 -25.91
C ALA A 169 -2.49 37.40 -24.47
N GLU A 170 -1.19 37.28 -24.26
CA GLU A 170 -0.60 37.18 -22.93
C GLU A 170 -1.15 38.31 -22.05
N CYS A 171 -1.83 37.97 -20.95
CA CYS A 171 -2.48 38.96 -20.10
C CYS A 171 -1.44 39.58 -19.17
N THR A 172 -1.20 40.87 -19.32
CA THR A 172 -0.34 41.64 -18.42
C THR A 172 -1.10 42.05 -17.18
N CYS A 173 -0.54 41.79 -16.00
CA CYS A 173 -1.11 42.23 -14.74
C CYS A 173 -1.12 43.76 -14.62
N GLU A 174 -2.27 44.38 -14.37
CA GLU A 174 -2.35 45.84 -14.17
C GLU A 174 -1.58 46.34 -12.93
N VAL A 175 -1.35 45.47 -11.94
CA VAL A 175 -0.71 45.82 -10.66
C VAL A 175 0.81 45.79 -10.72
N CYS A 176 1.39 44.81 -11.43
CA CYS A 176 2.84 44.58 -11.43
C CYS A 176 3.44 44.38 -12.83
N ALA A 177 2.65 44.55 -13.89
CA ALA A 177 3.03 44.39 -15.29
C ALA A 177 3.61 43.01 -15.66
N ALA A 178 3.48 42.00 -14.78
CA ALA A 178 3.94 40.64 -15.08
C ALA A 178 3.07 40.02 -16.18
N VAL A 179 3.74 39.40 -17.16
CA VAL A 179 3.12 38.65 -18.25
C VAL A 179 2.70 37.27 -17.73
N ASN A 180 1.41 36.98 -17.81
CA ASN A 180 0.84 35.73 -17.34
C ASN A 180 0.29 34.89 -18.49
N ASP A 181 0.25 33.58 -18.26
CA ASP A 181 -0.30 32.60 -19.18
C ASP A 181 -1.79 32.92 -19.45
N PRO A 182 -2.30 32.62 -20.65
CA PRO A 182 -3.62 33.07 -21.11
C PRO A 182 -4.80 32.48 -20.32
N ASP A 183 -4.56 31.42 -19.55
CA ASP A 183 -5.53 30.77 -18.66
C ASP A 183 -5.38 31.19 -17.18
N ALA A 184 -4.43 32.09 -16.87
CA ALA A 184 -4.18 32.55 -15.51
C ALA A 184 -5.31 33.47 -15.01
N ARG A 185 -5.99 33.05 -13.94
CA ARG A 185 -6.97 33.89 -13.20
C ARG A 185 -6.31 34.82 -12.17
N PHE A 186 -5.07 34.52 -11.79
CA PHE A 186 -4.29 35.27 -10.82
C PHE A 186 -2.86 35.45 -11.34
N CYS A 187 -2.28 36.60 -11.05
CA CYS A 187 -0.91 36.91 -11.41
C CYS A 187 0.08 36.00 -10.67
N LYS A 188 0.99 35.35 -11.41
CA LYS A 188 1.99 34.44 -10.84
C LYS A 188 3.01 35.12 -9.92
N TYR A 189 3.15 36.45 -10.00
CA TYR A 189 4.13 37.21 -9.24
C TYR A 189 3.54 37.92 -8.01
N CYS A 190 2.38 38.58 -8.15
CA CYS A 190 1.77 39.37 -7.07
C CYS A 190 0.46 38.80 -6.54
N GLY A 191 -0.12 37.77 -7.17
CA GLY A 191 -1.38 37.14 -6.75
C GLY A 191 -2.64 37.97 -6.98
N ALA A 192 -2.57 39.14 -7.62
CA ALA A 192 -3.74 39.92 -8.00
C ALA A 192 -4.58 39.19 -9.06
N SER A 193 -5.91 39.35 -9.02
CA SER A 193 -6.80 38.85 -10.06
C SER A 193 -6.51 39.54 -11.40
N LEU A 194 -6.42 38.76 -12.47
CA LEU A 194 -6.19 39.23 -13.85
C LEU A 194 -7.51 39.41 -14.61
#